data_AF-A0A4Y1WWR1-F1
#
_entry.id   AF-A0A4Y1WWR1-F1
#
_cell.length_a   1.000
_cell.length_b   1.000
_cell.length_c   1.000
_cell.angle_alpha   90.00
_cell.angle_beta   90.00
_cell.angle_gamma   90.00
#
_symmetry.space_group_name_H-M   'P 1'
#
loop_
_entity.id
_entity.type
_entity.pdbx_description
1 polymer ?
#
loop_
_entity_poly.entity_id
_entity_poly.type
_entity_poly.pdbx_seq_one_letter_code
_entity_poly.pdbx_strand_id
1 'polypeptide(L)'
;MKKMILIERSKFALLVRSHMKASNMLLVLQHVCRERRISLSMTQEEVCQLIRLDPDFVEKYKRRGKLCPVEDQDGKQYYNVLDFINLKDMQESKRIFYQTMEQAVPDTAITIDRE
;
A
#
# COMPACT_ATOMS: atom_id res chain seq x y z
N MET A 1 23.48 9.88 -21.92
CA MET A 1 22.23 9.52 -22.62
C MET A 1 21.09 9.55 -21.61
N LYS A 2 19.99 10.26 -21.91
CA LYS A 2 18.82 10.35 -21.01
C LYS A 2 17.92 9.12 -21.21
N LYS A 3 17.69 8.36 -20.13
CA LYS A 3 16.72 7.25 -20.10
C LYS A 3 15.29 7.78 -20.12
N MET A 4 14.39 6.99 -20.64
CA MET A 4 13.16 7.49 -21.24
C MET A 4 12.13 6.31 -21.18
N ILE A 5 10.88 6.49 -20.68
CA ILE A 5 9.83 5.43 -20.54
C ILE A 5 8.53 5.68 -21.36
N LEU A 6 8.09 4.74 -22.21
CA LEU A 6 6.83 4.83 -22.98
C LEU A 6 5.62 4.34 -22.15
N ILE A 7 4.56 5.15 -22.08
CA ILE A 7 3.36 4.82 -21.31
C ILE A 7 2.11 4.89 -22.19
N GLU A 8 1.32 3.80 -22.20
CA GLU A 8 0.02 3.79 -22.86
C GLU A 8 -0.97 4.68 -22.09
N ARG A 9 -1.34 5.81 -22.70
CA ARG A 9 -2.17 6.87 -22.08
C ARG A 9 -3.45 6.33 -21.44
N SER A 10 -4.16 5.43 -22.12
CA SER A 10 -5.42 4.86 -21.63
C SER A 10 -5.23 3.97 -20.41
N LYS A 11 -4.19 3.11 -20.40
CA LYS A 11 -3.85 2.28 -19.24
C LYS A 11 -3.39 3.12 -18.06
N PHE A 12 -2.59 4.16 -18.32
CA PHE A 12 -2.14 5.08 -17.28
C PHE A 12 -3.26 5.89 -16.68
N ALA A 13 -4.15 6.45 -17.50
CA ALA A 13 -5.34 7.16 -17.01
C ALA A 13 -6.25 6.23 -16.18
N LEU A 14 -6.42 4.98 -16.60
CA LEU A 14 -7.15 3.97 -15.83
C LEU A 14 -6.46 3.68 -14.48
N LEU A 15 -5.14 3.51 -14.47
CA LEU A 15 -4.35 3.29 -13.27
C LEU A 15 -4.47 4.45 -12.28
N VAL A 16 -4.26 5.68 -12.76
CA VAL A 16 -4.39 6.92 -11.97
C VAL A 16 -5.80 7.03 -11.38
N ARG A 17 -6.84 6.79 -12.19
CA ARG A 17 -8.23 6.82 -11.72
C ARG A 17 -8.52 5.74 -10.67
N SER A 18 -7.99 4.54 -10.84
CA SER A 18 -8.12 3.46 -9.85
C SER A 18 -7.43 3.82 -8.53
N HIS A 19 -6.22 4.39 -8.62
CA HIS A 19 -5.47 4.88 -7.47
C HIS A 19 -6.22 5.99 -6.73
N MET A 20 -6.75 7.00 -7.46
CA MET A 20 -7.56 8.07 -6.87
C MET A 20 -8.79 7.53 -6.16
N LYS A 21 -9.49 6.54 -6.75
CA LYS A 21 -10.64 5.89 -6.12
C LYS A 21 -10.24 5.21 -4.80
N ALA A 22 -9.15 4.44 -4.80
CA ALA A 22 -8.66 3.78 -3.59
C ALA A 22 -8.22 4.80 -2.51
N SER A 23 -7.50 5.84 -2.91
CA SER A 23 -7.07 6.93 -2.02
C SER A 23 -8.27 7.65 -1.38
N ASN A 24 -9.29 7.97 -2.16
CA ASN A 24 -10.53 8.57 -1.64
C ASN A 24 -11.26 7.63 -0.67
N MET A 25 -11.31 6.33 -0.96
CA MET A 25 -11.90 5.34 -0.03
C MET A 25 -11.14 5.29 1.30
N LEU A 26 -9.81 5.37 1.28
CA LEU A 26 -9.00 5.43 2.49
C LEU A 26 -9.31 6.68 3.31
N LEU A 27 -9.42 7.85 2.67
CA LEU A 27 -9.79 9.10 3.35
C LEU A 27 -11.17 9.01 4.01
N VAL A 28 -12.16 8.43 3.31
CA VAL A 28 -13.50 8.21 3.87
C VAL A 28 -13.44 7.29 5.09
N LEU A 29 -12.72 6.17 5.01
CA LEU A 29 -12.57 5.24 6.13
C LEU A 29 -11.88 5.90 7.33
N GLN A 30 -10.79 6.63 7.10
CA GLN A 30 -10.08 7.36 8.15
C GLN A 30 -10.98 8.40 8.82
N HIS A 31 -11.76 9.15 8.04
CA HIS A 31 -12.72 10.11 8.57
C HIS A 31 -13.80 9.43 9.42
N VAL A 32 -14.42 8.35 8.92
CA VAL A 32 -15.43 7.59 9.67
C VAL A 32 -14.85 7.04 10.98
N CYS A 33 -13.66 6.44 10.94
CA CYS A 33 -12.97 5.95 12.14
C CYS A 33 -12.77 7.05 13.18
N ARG A 34 -12.33 8.24 12.73
CA ARG A 34 -12.10 9.39 13.59
C ARG A 34 -13.40 9.92 14.21
N GLU A 35 -14.40 10.22 13.38
CA GLU A 35 -15.66 10.84 13.84
C GLU A 35 -16.49 9.89 14.70
N ARG A 36 -16.47 8.59 14.40
CA ARG A 36 -17.21 7.57 15.16
C ARG A 36 -16.41 6.98 16.32
N ARG A 37 -15.14 7.38 16.49
CA ARG A 37 -14.22 6.83 17.50
C ARG A 37 -14.14 5.30 17.45
N ILE A 38 -14.14 4.74 16.24
CA ILE A 38 -14.01 3.29 16.02
C ILE A 38 -12.60 2.99 15.52
N SER A 39 -11.99 1.95 16.07
CA SER A 39 -10.75 1.37 15.53
C SER A 39 -11.11 0.21 14.61
N LEU A 40 -10.56 0.20 13.39
CA LEU A 40 -10.58 -0.96 12.51
C LEU A 40 -9.43 -1.87 12.91
N SER A 41 -9.75 -2.90 13.69
CA SER A 41 -8.78 -3.88 14.17
C SER A 41 -9.12 -5.28 13.67
N MET A 42 -8.11 -6.03 13.24
CA MET A 42 -8.24 -7.41 12.76
C MET A 42 -7.05 -8.23 13.22
N THR A 43 -7.20 -9.55 13.22
CA THR A 43 -6.03 -10.43 13.37
C THR A 43 -5.12 -10.29 12.15
N GLN A 44 -3.84 -10.60 12.32
CA GLN A 44 -2.87 -10.61 11.21
C GLN A 44 -3.33 -11.52 10.07
N GLU A 45 -3.88 -12.70 10.38
CA GLU A 45 -4.33 -13.67 9.38
C GLU A 45 -5.48 -13.11 8.54
N GLU A 46 -6.51 -12.55 9.18
CA GLU A 46 -7.66 -11.95 8.49
C GLU A 46 -7.22 -10.84 7.54
N VAL A 47 -6.41 -9.89 8.02
CA VAL A 47 -6.00 -8.74 7.20
C VAL A 47 -5.04 -9.15 6.08
N CYS A 48 -4.09 -10.07 6.34
CA CYS A 48 -3.18 -10.57 5.31
C CYS A 48 -3.93 -11.29 4.19
N GLN A 49 -4.91 -12.13 4.52
CA GLN A 49 -5.76 -12.80 3.53
C GLN A 49 -6.57 -11.78 2.73
N LEU A 50 -7.19 -10.81 3.42
CA LEU A 50 -8.06 -9.81 2.80
C LEU A 50 -7.32 -8.96 1.76
N ILE A 51 -6.14 -8.43 2.10
CA ILE A 51 -5.39 -7.52 1.22
C ILE A 51 -4.27 -8.22 0.43
N ARG A 52 -4.19 -9.56 0.54
CA ARG A 52 -3.14 -10.39 -0.06
C ARG A 52 -1.74 -9.86 0.27
N LEU A 53 -1.52 -9.63 1.57
CA LEU A 53 -0.21 -9.26 2.10
C LEU A 53 0.53 -10.52 2.53
N ASP A 54 1.80 -10.60 2.19
CA ASP A 54 2.66 -11.72 2.54
C ASP A 54 2.93 -11.72 4.07
N PRO A 55 2.53 -12.76 4.81
CA PRO A 55 2.77 -12.84 6.25
C PRO A 55 4.26 -12.76 6.63
N ASP A 56 5.16 -13.29 5.81
CA ASP A 56 6.60 -13.25 6.09
C ASP A 56 7.14 -11.82 6.03
N PHE A 57 6.56 -11.02 5.13
CA PHE A 57 6.85 -9.59 5.05
C PHE A 57 6.36 -8.85 6.30
N VAL A 58 5.18 -9.20 6.83
CA VAL A 58 4.65 -8.63 8.08
C VAL A 58 5.55 -8.94 9.27
N GLU A 59 6.01 -10.19 9.40
CA GLU A 59 6.86 -10.60 10.53
C GLU A 59 8.20 -9.85 10.58
N LYS A 60 8.73 -9.41 9.43
CA LYS A 60 9.92 -8.54 9.38
C LYS A 60 9.65 -7.17 9.99
N TYR A 61 8.43 -6.64 9.88
CA TYR A 61 8.04 -5.33 10.40
C TYR A 61 7.61 -5.40 11.87
N LYS A 62 7.00 -6.51 12.29
CA LYS A 62 6.75 -6.81 13.71
C LYS A 62 8.06 -6.85 14.50
N ARG A 63 9.07 -7.58 14.00
CA ARG A 63 10.42 -7.62 14.60
C ARG A 63 11.10 -6.25 14.72
N ARG A 64 10.69 -5.27 13.92
CA ARG A 64 11.20 -3.90 13.97
C ARG A 64 10.39 -2.98 14.90
N GLY A 65 9.40 -3.52 15.62
CA GLY A 65 8.54 -2.76 16.53
C GLY A 65 7.59 -1.78 15.83
N LYS A 66 7.31 -1.99 14.53
CA LYS A 66 6.46 -1.08 13.73
C LYS A 66 4.98 -1.46 13.70
N LEU A 67 4.65 -2.66 14.18
CA LEU A 67 3.28 -3.15 14.29
C LEU A 67 3.03 -3.51 15.75
N CYS A 68 2.21 -2.71 16.41
CA CYS A 68 1.89 -2.87 17.82
C CYS A 68 0.52 -3.53 17.96
N PRO A 69 0.44 -4.78 18.43
CA PRO A 69 -0.84 -5.42 18.67
C PRO A 69 -1.53 -4.86 19.92
N VAL A 70 -2.85 -5.01 19.93
CA VAL A 70 -3.69 -4.93 21.13
C VAL A 70 -4.17 -6.35 21.42
N GLU A 71 -4.02 -6.79 22.65
CA GLU A 71 -4.48 -8.10 23.10
C GLU A 71 -5.90 -8.00 23.67
N ASP A 72 -6.72 -9.01 23.37
CA ASP A 72 -8.02 -9.19 24.02
C ASP A 72 -7.89 -9.99 25.34
N GLN A 73 -9.04 -10.33 25.94
CA GLN A 73 -9.09 -11.07 27.20
C GLN A 73 -8.58 -12.52 27.07
N ASP A 74 -8.60 -13.08 25.86
CA ASP A 74 -8.15 -14.44 25.56
C ASP A 74 -6.68 -14.47 25.09
N GLY A 75 -5.99 -13.32 25.11
CA GLY A 75 -4.61 -13.16 24.66
C GLY A 75 -4.48 -13.12 23.12
N LYS A 76 -5.58 -12.97 22.40
CA LYS A 76 -5.57 -12.89 20.94
C LYS A 76 -5.15 -11.49 20.50
N GLN A 77 -4.22 -11.45 19.54
CA GLN A 77 -3.63 -10.21 19.07
C GLN A 77 -4.39 -9.62 17.88
N TYR A 78 -4.74 -8.35 18.01
CA TYR A 78 -5.39 -7.54 16.99
C TYR A 78 -4.51 -6.37 16.60
N TYR A 79 -4.51 -6.05 15.32
CA TYR A 79 -3.70 -4.99 14.74
C TYR A 79 -4.60 -3.96 14.06
N ASN A 80 -4.16 -2.70 14.07
CA ASN A 80 -4.81 -1.66 13.29
C ASN A 80 -4.66 -1.97 11.78
N VAL A 81 -5.80 -2.08 11.09
CA VAL A 81 -5.84 -2.40 9.66
C VAL A 81 -5.12 -1.36 8.82
N LEU A 82 -5.11 -0.08 9.24
CA LEU A 82 -4.43 0.99 8.51
C LEU A 82 -2.91 0.77 8.43
N ASP A 83 -2.30 0.18 9.46
CA ASP A 83 -0.86 -0.11 9.46
C ASP A 83 -0.51 -1.17 8.40
N PHE A 84 -1.39 -2.15 8.21
CA PHE A 84 -1.25 -3.18 7.19
C PHE A 84 -1.48 -2.65 5.78
N ILE A 85 -2.43 -1.72 5.60
CA ILE A 85 -2.63 -1.02 4.32
C ILE A 85 -1.36 -0.25 3.93
N ASN A 86 -0.77 0.49 4.87
CA ASN A 86 0.49 1.22 4.64
C ASN A 86 1.64 0.26 4.32
N LEU A 87 1.69 -0.89 5.00
CA LEU A 87 2.71 -1.91 4.78
C LEU A 87 2.59 -2.51 3.37
N LYS A 88 1.36 -2.82 2.94
CA LYS A 88 1.05 -3.30 1.59
C LYS A 88 1.42 -2.27 0.53
N ASP A 89 1.05 -1.01 0.72
CA ASP A 89 1.39 0.08 -0.21
C ASP A 89 2.90 0.20 -0.42
N MET A 90 3.68 0.14 0.66
CA MET A 90 5.13 0.18 0.55
C MET A 90 5.72 -1.10 -0.07
N GLN A 91 5.15 -2.29 0.14
CA GLN A 91 5.56 -3.52 -0.57
C GLN A 91 5.33 -3.38 -2.08
N GLU A 92 4.14 -2.91 -2.46
CA GLU A 92 3.76 -2.70 -3.86
C GLU A 92 4.61 -1.60 -4.52
N SER A 93 4.86 -0.49 -3.83
CA SER A 93 5.73 0.58 -4.31
C SER A 93 7.14 0.09 -4.59
N LYS A 94 7.71 -0.75 -3.71
CA LYS A 94 9.01 -1.38 -3.95
C LYS A 94 8.97 -2.31 -5.16
N ARG A 95 7.94 -3.16 -5.26
CA ARG A 95 7.77 -4.08 -6.39
C ARG A 95 7.70 -3.32 -7.71
N ILE A 96 6.85 -2.29 -7.80
CA ILE A 96 6.69 -1.44 -8.97
C ILE A 96 8.02 -0.76 -9.29
N PHE A 97 8.70 -0.18 -8.31
CA PHE A 97 10.00 0.46 -8.49
C PHE A 97 11.03 -0.51 -9.08
N TYR A 98 11.23 -1.69 -8.46
CA TYR A 98 12.20 -2.67 -8.95
C TYR A 98 11.82 -3.22 -10.31
N GLN A 99 10.56 -3.58 -10.56
CA GLN A 99 10.10 -4.03 -11.87
C GLN A 99 10.30 -2.95 -12.94
N THR A 100 10.03 -1.69 -12.63
CA THR A 100 10.27 -0.58 -13.56
C THR A 100 11.76 -0.40 -13.82
N MET A 101 12.62 -0.52 -12.81
CA MET A 101 14.08 -0.41 -12.97
C MET A 101 14.68 -1.60 -13.73
N GLU A 102 14.18 -2.81 -13.51
CA GLU A 102 14.62 -4.05 -14.17
C GLU A 102 14.14 -4.12 -15.63
N GLN A 103 12.92 -3.65 -15.91
CA GLN A 103 12.33 -3.62 -17.25
C GLN A 103 12.62 -2.32 -18.01
N ALA A 104 13.26 -1.33 -17.38
CA ALA A 104 13.70 -0.12 -18.06
C ALA A 104 14.79 -0.45 -19.07
N VAL A 105 14.37 -0.69 -20.31
CA VAL A 105 15.23 -0.62 -21.50
C VAL A 105 15.77 0.82 -21.61
N PRO A 106 17.02 1.05 -22.05
CA PRO A 106 17.64 2.38 -22.03
C PRO A 106 16.89 3.55 -22.71
N ASP A 107 15.90 3.35 -23.58
CA ASP A 107 15.39 4.42 -24.47
C ASP A 107 13.85 4.37 -24.75
N THR A 108 13.05 5.37 -24.29
CA THR A 108 11.90 6.10 -24.98
C THR A 108 10.95 6.98 -24.07
N ALA A 109 10.87 8.34 -24.14
CA ALA A 109 10.61 9.36 -23.05
C ALA A 109 9.23 9.53 -22.39
N ILE A 110 9.27 10.08 -21.15
CA ILE A 110 8.33 11.10 -20.65
C ILE A 110 9.09 12.33 -20.12
N THR A 111 8.63 13.52 -20.50
CA THR A 111 9.07 14.82 -19.96
C THR A 111 7.97 15.35 -19.04
N ILE A 112 8.31 15.69 -17.79
CA ILE A 112 7.40 16.42 -16.89
C ILE A 112 7.93 17.86 -16.84
N ASP A 113 7.28 18.75 -17.58
CA ASP A 113 7.50 20.18 -17.43
C ASP A 113 6.91 20.62 -16.07
N ARG A 114 7.74 21.29 -15.28
CA ARG A 114 7.31 21.95 -14.05
C ARG A 114 7.02 23.40 -14.41
N GLU A 115 5.75 23.81 -14.29
CA GLU A 115 5.39 25.23 -14.15
C GLU A 115 5.89 25.77 -12.81
#